data_AF-A0A7V8YZJ0-F1
#
_entry.id   AF-A0A7V8YZJ0-F1
#
_cell.length_a   1.000
_cell.length_b   1.000
_cell.length_c   1.000
_cell.angle_alpha   90.00
_cell.angle_beta   90.00
_cell.angle_gamma   90.00
#
_symmetry.space_group_name_H-M   'P 1'
#
loop_
_entity.id
_entity.type
_entity.pdbx_description
1 polymer ?
#
loop_
_entity_poly.entity_id
_entity_poly.type
_entity_poly.pdbx_seq_one_letter_code
_entity_poly.pdbx_strand_id
1 'polypeptide(L)'
;MTVGYELAKLTGFRLFHNHMTIELVLNFFNFEQLQFHTLVSEFRRRVFEEVAASHLPGLIFTFVWALDLETERAYIERSCDIFREKGAEIFFVELEAELSERLNRNESEFRLSQKPSKQNVENSRKRLLEDDEKYKLNTDSDFFYKDNYLKINNTNLPADETAGMIVDRFGFPGSLTLIEFTTDFEAEFHEMVEEFRAAGDLRYEPAPEDFPAYLELLLNATRGLNLRPGIVPQNTFWLVRNGRILGRSKLRHWLTPELEHEGGHIGYDIRPSERRKGYGTMILKLTLEKARDLRLRRMLLTCDSENIGSARIIEKNGGKLSGDAVSNRSGKLISQYWIEI
;
A
#
# COMPACT_ATOMS: atom_id res chain seq x y z
N MET A 1 0.23 15.06 0.14
CA MET A 1 0.46 14.64 1.54
C MET A 1 -0.18 13.30 1.84
N THR A 2 -1.51 13.16 1.87
CA THR A 2 -2.20 11.88 2.16
C THR A 2 -1.73 10.73 1.26
N VAL A 3 -1.71 10.93 -0.06
CA VAL A 3 -1.17 9.95 -1.02
C VAL A 3 0.29 9.57 -0.69
N GLY A 4 1.11 10.54 -0.30
CA GLY A 4 2.50 10.29 0.09
C GLY A 4 2.62 9.40 1.34
N TYR A 5 1.69 9.50 2.29
CA TYR A 5 1.66 8.62 3.47
C TYR A 5 1.27 7.20 3.09
N GLU A 6 0.26 7.02 2.25
CA GLU A 6 -0.12 5.69 1.77
C GLU A 6 0.99 5.07 0.92
N LEU A 7 1.63 5.86 0.04
CA LEU A 7 2.76 5.40 -0.76
C LEU A 7 3.95 4.98 0.11
N ALA A 8 4.25 5.73 1.18
CA ALA A 8 5.28 5.35 2.15
C ALA A 8 4.97 4.01 2.83
N LYS A 9 3.70 3.73 3.16
CA LYS A 9 3.30 2.44 3.73
C LYS A 9 3.52 1.30 2.74
N LEU A 10 3.14 1.50 1.48
CA LEU A 10 3.22 0.48 0.43
C LEU A 10 4.67 0.17 0.04
N THR A 11 5.52 1.20 -0.11
CA THR A 11 6.91 1.08 -0.61
C THR A 11 7.93 0.89 0.50
N GLY A 12 7.68 1.43 1.69
CA GLY A 12 8.67 1.52 2.77
C GLY A 12 9.61 2.72 2.63
N PHE A 13 9.43 3.56 1.61
CA PHE A 13 10.19 4.79 1.45
C PHE A 13 9.82 5.81 2.55
N ARG A 14 10.78 6.67 2.91
CA ARG A 14 10.51 7.75 3.85
C ARG A 14 9.74 8.87 3.16
N LEU A 15 8.72 9.41 3.82
CA LEU A 15 8.00 10.58 3.34
C LEU A 15 8.64 11.84 3.90
N PHE A 16 8.96 12.78 3.02
CA PHE A 16 9.37 14.13 3.36
C PHE A 16 8.47 15.12 2.61
N HIS A 17 7.37 15.55 3.24
CA HIS A 17 6.50 16.53 2.61
C HIS A 17 7.03 17.96 2.82
N ASN A 18 6.91 18.83 1.81
CA ASN A 18 7.37 20.23 1.82
C ASN A 18 7.06 20.97 3.14
N HIS A 19 5.87 20.74 3.72
CA HIS A 19 5.48 21.37 4.99
C HIS A 19 6.35 21.00 6.20
N MET A 20 7.05 19.87 6.24
CA MET A 20 7.91 19.52 7.39
C MET A 20 8.97 20.62 7.65
N THR A 21 9.54 21.17 6.58
CA THR A 21 10.50 22.28 6.67
C THR A 21 9.85 23.64 6.84
N ILE A 22 8.71 23.89 6.19
CA ILE A 22 7.99 25.17 6.34
C ILE A 22 7.57 25.36 7.80
N GLU A 23 6.88 24.37 8.38
CA GLU A 23 6.35 24.48 9.73
C GLU A 23 7.48 24.60 10.76
N LEU A 24 8.62 23.92 10.56
CA LEU A 24 9.80 24.08 11.41
C LEU A 24 10.29 25.53 11.41
N VAL A 25 10.53 26.11 10.24
CA VAL A 25 11.15 27.43 10.10
C VAL A 25 10.19 28.56 10.49
N LEU A 26 8.87 28.37 10.34
CA LEU A 26 7.85 29.33 10.79
C LEU A 26 7.87 29.61 12.29
N ASN A 27 8.52 28.77 13.11
CA ASN A 27 8.73 29.07 14.53
C ASN A 27 9.76 30.19 14.78
N PHE A 28 10.54 30.56 13.76
CA PHE A 28 11.65 31.51 13.87
C PHE A 28 11.51 32.70 12.91
N PHE A 29 11.03 32.46 11.69
CA PHE A 29 10.94 33.47 10.64
C PHE A 29 9.62 33.38 9.87
N ASN A 30 9.04 34.53 9.55
CA ASN A 30 7.85 34.65 8.72
C ASN A 30 8.16 34.42 7.24
N PHE A 31 7.14 34.07 6.46
CA PHE A 31 7.26 33.67 5.07
C PHE A 31 7.92 34.74 4.18
N GLU A 32 7.72 36.02 4.48
CA GLU A 32 8.22 37.16 3.71
C GLU A 32 9.73 37.43 3.94
N GLN A 33 10.34 36.77 4.92
CA GLN A 33 11.71 37.02 5.33
C GLN A 33 12.71 36.18 4.53
N LEU A 34 13.84 36.78 4.13
CA LEU A 34 14.90 36.07 3.41
C LEU A 34 15.42 34.85 4.19
N GLN A 35 15.55 34.97 5.52
CA GLN A 35 16.02 33.90 6.40
C GLN A 35 15.11 32.67 6.34
N PHE A 36 13.80 32.87 6.18
CA PHE A 36 12.84 31.78 6.04
C PHE A 36 13.17 30.95 4.78
N HIS A 37 13.28 31.60 3.64
CA HIS A 37 13.59 30.94 2.37
C HIS A 37 14.97 30.26 2.37
N THR A 38 15.98 30.93 2.93
CA THR A 38 17.33 30.37 3.06
C THR A 38 17.32 29.08 3.89
N LEU A 39 16.72 29.10 5.08
CA LEU A 39 16.70 27.93 5.97
C LEU A 39 15.87 26.78 5.40
N VAL A 40 14.72 27.07 4.79
CA VAL A 40 13.91 26.02 4.14
C VAL A 40 14.71 25.33 3.04
N SER A 41 15.41 26.09 2.20
CA SER A 41 16.23 25.54 1.12
C SER A 41 17.39 24.70 1.67
N GLU A 42 18.15 25.23 2.63
CA GLU A 42 19.34 24.56 3.17
C GLU A 42 18.99 23.29 3.96
N PHE A 43 17.91 23.31 4.74
CA PHE A 43 17.46 22.11 5.46
C PHE A 43 17.03 21.00 4.50
N ARG A 44 16.28 21.33 3.45
CA ARG A 44 15.90 20.32 2.43
C ARG A 44 17.12 19.74 1.75
N ARG A 45 18.03 20.60 1.29
CA ARG A 45 19.28 20.18 0.65
C ARG A 45 20.05 19.22 1.55
N ARG A 46 20.24 19.56 2.83
CA ARG A 46 20.94 18.70 3.79
C ARG A 46 20.22 17.37 4.01
N VAL A 47 18.89 17.37 4.16
CA VAL A 47 18.11 16.12 4.28
C VAL A 47 18.29 15.25 3.04
N PHE A 48 18.23 15.83 1.84
CA PHE A 48 18.43 15.08 0.60
C PHE A 48 19.83 14.48 0.51
N GLU A 49 20.87 15.24 0.84
CA GLU A 49 22.26 14.76 0.85
C GLU A 49 22.46 13.58 1.81
N GLU A 50 21.94 13.66 3.03
CA GLU A 50 22.06 12.59 4.03
C GLU A 50 21.26 11.34 3.61
N VAL A 51 20.05 11.51 3.05
CA VAL A 51 19.26 10.37 2.58
C VAL A 51 19.92 9.71 1.37
N ALA A 52 20.41 10.48 0.41
CA ALA A 52 21.09 9.96 -0.77
C ALA A 52 22.39 9.22 -0.42
N ALA A 53 23.06 9.59 0.67
CA ALA A 53 24.25 8.90 1.19
C ALA A 53 23.94 7.67 2.08
N SER A 54 22.68 7.42 2.41
CA SER A 54 22.27 6.38 3.35
C SER A 54 21.93 5.04 2.68
N HIS A 55 21.61 4.03 3.50
CA HIS A 55 21.06 2.74 3.05
C HIS A 55 19.52 2.73 2.94
N LEU A 56 18.88 3.90 2.99
CA LEU A 56 17.42 3.96 2.83
C LEU A 56 17.02 3.53 1.42
N PRO A 57 15.91 2.78 1.28
CA PRO A 57 15.49 2.24 -0.02
C PRO A 57 14.93 3.31 -0.97
N GLY A 58 14.58 4.50 -0.45
CA GLY A 58 14.04 5.60 -1.24
C GLY A 58 13.43 6.73 -0.39
N LEU A 59 13.16 7.85 -1.05
CA LEU A 59 12.55 9.04 -0.47
C LEU A 59 11.37 9.51 -1.32
N ILE A 60 10.23 9.77 -0.69
CA ILE A 60 9.07 10.42 -1.30
C ILE A 60 9.13 11.89 -0.90
N PHE A 61 9.40 12.78 -1.85
CA PHE A 61 9.31 14.22 -1.64
C PHE A 61 8.03 14.76 -2.28
N THR A 62 7.20 15.48 -1.52
CA THR A 62 6.01 16.14 -2.08
C THR A 62 6.20 17.63 -2.12
N PHE A 63 5.97 18.24 -3.28
CA PHE A 63 6.14 19.66 -3.54
C PHE A 63 4.94 20.18 -4.34
N VAL A 64 4.50 21.41 -4.07
CA VAL A 64 3.56 22.11 -4.97
C VAL A 64 4.44 22.88 -5.93
N TRP A 65 4.32 22.56 -7.22
CA TRP A 65 5.22 23.05 -8.26
C TRP A 65 4.45 23.97 -9.22
N ALA A 66 4.84 25.24 -9.29
CA ALA A 66 4.51 26.15 -10.37
C ALA A 66 5.37 25.83 -11.60
N LEU A 67 4.82 25.05 -12.53
CA LEU A 67 5.51 24.52 -13.72
C LEU A 67 5.96 25.63 -14.69
N ASP A 68 5.32 26.79 -14.62
CA ASP A 68 5.64 27.99 -15.38
C ASP A 68 6.82 28.80 -14.81
N LEU A 69 7.33 28.45 -13.62
CA LEU A 69 8.48 29.08 -13.00
C LEU A 69 9.78 28.28 -13.24
N GLU A 70 10.65 28.81 -14.09
CA GLU A 70 11.97 28.20 -14.38
C GLU A 70 12.86 28.11 -13.12
N THR A 71 12.68 29.00 -12.16
CA THR A 71 13.41 28.96 -10.87
C THR A 71 13.03 27.74 -10.03
N GLU A 72 11.76 27.33 -10.03
CA GLU A 72 11.31 26.11 -9.35
C GLU A 72 11.79 24.88 -10.08
N ARG A 73 11.76 24.89 -11.42
CA ARG A 73 12.33 23.82 -12.22
C ARG A 73 13.80 23.60 -11.93
N ALA A 74 14.60 24.67 -11.90
CA ALA A 74 16.01 24.58 -11.57
C ALA A 74 16.24 24.07 -10.13
N TYR A 75 15.35 24.37 -9.18
CA TYR A 75 15.42 23.84 -7.81
C TYR A 75 15.14 22.33 -7.77
N ILE A 76 14.11 21.86 -8.48
CA ILE A 76 13.79 20.43 -8.55
C ILE A 76 14.91 19.66 -9.23
N GLU A 77 15.48 20.17 -10.32
CA GLU A 77 16.59 19.51 -11.02
C GLU A 77 17.82 19.35 -10.11
N ARG A 78 18.23 20.42 -9.42
CA ARG A 78 19.33 20.33 -8.43
C ARG A 78 19.03 19.34 -7.30
N SER A 79 17.76 19.23 -6.89
CA SER A 79 17.37 18.27 -5.86
C SER A 79 17.45 16.84 -6.38
N CYS A 80 17.05 16.60 -7.63
CA CYS A 80 17.18 15.30 -8.29
C CYS A 80 18.64 14.90 -8.49
N ASP A 81 19.51 15.84 -8.85
CA ASP A 81 20.93 15.56 -9.10
C ASP A 81 21.66 15.00 -7.88
N ILE A 82 21.32 15.46 -6.67
CA ILE A 82 21.83 14.89 -5.39
C ILE A 82 21.64 13.36 -5.34
N PHE A 83 20.50 12.87 -5.83
CA PHE A 83 20.16 11.44 -5.85
C PHE A 83 20.74 10.72 -7.08
N ARG A 84 20.68 11.34 -8.27
CA ARG A 84 21.24 10.76 -9.51
C ARG A 84 22.75 10.52 -9.40
N GLU A 85 23.48 11.43 -8.75
CA GLU A 85 24.92 11.28 -8.48
C GLU A 85 25.26 10.06 -7.61
N LYS A 86 24.28 9.53 -6.86
CA LYS A 86 24.38 8.31 -6.06
C LYS A 86 23.80 7.08 -6.76
N GLY A 87 23.42 7.20 -8.03
CA GLY A 87 22.86 6.12 -8.83
C GLY A 87 21.39 5.82 -8.55
N ALA A 88 20.67 6.72 -7.85
CA ALA A 88 19.24 6.53 -7.61
C ALA A 88 18.42 6.89 -8.86
N GLU A 89 17.37 6.10 -9.11
CA GLU A 89 16.38 6.41 -10.12
C GLU A 89 15.40 7.49 -9.63
N ILE A 90 15.01 8.39 -10.52
CA ILE A 90 14.09 9.49 -10.23
C ILE A 90 12.74 9.20 -10.89
N PHE A 91 11.67 9.36 -10.11
CA PHE A 91 10.29 9.16 -10.55
C PHE A 91 9.47 10.40 -10.27
N PHE A 92 8.66 10.81 -11.24
CA PHE A 92 7.79 11.97 -11.13
C PHE A 92 6.33 11.53 -11.12
N VAL A 93 5.62 11.91 -10.07
CA VAL A 93 4.16 11.72 -9.95
C VAL A 93 3.50 13.08 -9.91
N GLU A 94 2.70 13.37 -10.93
CA GLU A 94 1.83 14.54 -10.94
C GLU A 94 0.43 14.14 -10.49
N LEU A 95 -0.05 14.79 -9.43
CA LEU A 95 -1.40 14.61 -8.94
C LEU A 95 -2.22 15.85 -9.30
N GLU A 96 -3.31 15.65 -10.04
CA GLU A 96 -4.30 16.68 -10.31
C GLU A 96 -5.62 16.36 -9.60
N ALA A 97 -6.30 17.41 -9.14
CA ALA A 97 -7.64 17.32 -8.60
C ALA A 97 -8.40 18.60 -8.91
N GLU A 98 -9.70 18.50 -9.12
CA GLU A 98 -10.56 19.68 -9.29
C GLU A 98 -10.42 20.66 -8.11
N LEU A 99 -10.56 21.95 -8.41
CA LEU A 99 -10.44 23.03 -7.43
C LEU A 99 -11.43 22.85 -6.26
N SER A 100 -12.67 22.47 -6.57
CA SER A 100 -13.73 22.14 -5.60
C SER A 100 -13.26 21.11 -4.57
N GLU A 101 -12.68 20.02 -5.06
CA GLU A 101 -12.19 18.92 -4.22
C GLU A 101 -10.92 19.32 -3.46
N ARG A 102 -10.02 20.10 -4.06
CA ARG A 102 -8.83 20.64 -3.37
C ARG A 102 -9.22 21.53 -2.19
N LEU A 103 -10.26 22.35 -2.34
CA LEU A 103 -10.83 23.19 -1.29
C LEU A 103 -11.42 22.33 -0.16
N ASN A 104 -12.25 21.33 -0.49
CA ASN A 104 -12.81 20.40 0.48
C ASN A 104 -11.71 19.69 1.29
N ARG A 105 -10.72 19.12 0.60
CA ARG A 105 -9.58 18.46 1.26
C ARG A 105 -8.69 19.41 2.06
N ASN A 106 -8.72 20.72 1.79
CA ASN A 106 -7.91 21.69 2.54
C ASN A 106 -8.34 21.79 4.00
N GLU A 107 -9.60 21.47 4.29
CA GLU A 107 -10.23 21.60 5.61
C GLU A 107 -10.24 20.28 6.40
N SER A 108 -9.81 19.18 5.79
CA SER A 108 -9.77 17.87 6.46
C SER A 108 -8.90 17.88 7.73
N GLU A 109 -9.40 17.22 8.79
CA GLU A 109 -8.72 17.14 10.10
C GLU A 109 -7.28 16.66 9.98
N PHE A 110 -7.06 15.61 9.17
CA PHE A 110 -5.72 15.10 8.88
C PHE A 110 -4.80 16.20 8.34
N ARG A 111 -5.27 17.01 7.39
CA ARG A 111 -4.44 18.04 6.74
C ARG A 111 -4.15 19.21 7.66
N LEU A 112 -5.09 19.60 8.50
CA LEU A 112 -4.90 20.64 9.52
C LEU A 112 -3.90 20.20 10.60
N SER A 113 -3.92 18.92 11.01
CA SER A 113 -2.95 18.38 11.99
C SER A 113 -1.49 18.46 11.50
N GLN A 114 -1.29 18.33 10.19
CA GLN A 114 0.04 18.29 9.57
C GLN A 114 0.52 19.68 9.09
N LYS A 115 -0.32 20.71 9.19
CA LYS A 115 -0.03 22.08 8.75
C LYS A 115 -0.54 23.10 9.77
N PRO A 116 0.07 23.22 10.95
CA PRO A 116 -0.34 24.20 11.96
C PRO A 116 -0.51 25.62 11.40
N SER A 117 0.37 26.06 10.50
CA SER A 117 0.28 27.37 9.84
C SER A 117 -0.97 27.59 8.97
N LYS A 118 -1.69 26.53 8.61
CA LYS A 118 -2.88 26.56 7.75
C LYS A 118 -4.20 26.42 8.53
N GLN A 119 -4.16 26.48 9.86
CA GLN A 119 -5.38 26.42 10.70
C GLN A 119 -6.34 27.59 10.47
N ASN A 120 -5.85 28.74 9.99
CA ASN A 120 -6.74 29.77 9.45
C ASN A 120 -7.22 29.34 8.06
N VAL A 121 -8.37 28.67 8.04
CA VAL A 121 -8.98 28.09 6.85
C VAL A 121 -9.28 29.14 5.77
N GLU A 122 -9.77 30.32 6.16
CA GLU A 122 -10.07 31.42 5.22
C GLU A 122 -8.83 31.89 4.47
N ASN A 123 -7.73 32.14 5.19
CA ASN A 123 -6.46 32.54 4.58
C ASN A 123 -5.85 31.42 3.73
N SER A 124 -5.98 30.17 4.17
CA SER A 124 -5.50 29.02 3.40
C SER A 124 -6.30 28.85 2.09
N ARG A 125 -7.61 29.05 2.14
CA ARG A 125 -8.51 29.00 0.98
C ARG A 125 -8.22 30.12 0.00
N LYS A 126 -8.05 31.36 0.50
CA LYS A 126 -7.69 32.50 -0.34
C LYS A 126 -6.38 32.27 -1.09
N ARG A 127 -5.32 31.85 -0.38
CA ARG A 127 -4.03 31.52 -1.01
C ARG A 127 -4.14 30.41 -2.06
N LEU A 128 -4.95 29.38 -1.79
CA LEU A 128 -5.15 28.29 -2.75
C LEU A 128 -5.78 28.80 -4.05
N LEU A 129 -6.78 29.69 -3.96
CA LEU A 129 -7.40 30.31 -5.14
C LEU A 129 -6.43 31.23 -5.88
N GLU A 130 -5.68 32.06 -5.16
CA GLU A 130 -4.68 32.96 -5.74
C GLU A 130 -3.58 32.18 -6.47
N ASP A 131 -3.07 31.10 -5.88
CA ASP A 131 -2.04 30.24 -6.50
C ASP A 131 -2.59 29.51 -7.74
N ASP A 132 -3.86 29.08 -7.72
CA ASP A 132 -4.53 28.41 -8.83
C ASP A 132 -4.75 29.32 -10.04
N GLU A 133 -5.05 30.60 -9.80
CA GLU A 133 -5.19 31.61 -10.85
C GLU A 133 -3.83 32.06 -11.40
N LYS A 134 -2.81 32.12 -10.54
CA LYS A 134 -1.52 32.73 -10.88
C LYS A 134 -0.54 31.78 -11.57
N TYR A 135 -0.54 30.50 -11.23
CA TYR A 135 0.51 29.56 -11.66
C TYR A 135 -0.05 28.36 -12.43
N LYS A 136 0.77 27.79 -13.32
CA LYS A 136 0.47 26.50 -13.97
C LYS A 136 0.89 25.37 -13.03
N LEU A 137 -0.07 24.81 -12.29
CA LEU A 137 0.20 23.76 -11.28
C LEU A 137 0.09 22.32 -11.84
N ASN A 138 -0.43 22.17 -13.05
CA ASN A 138 -0.60 20.89 -13.73
C ASN A 138 -0.26 21.00 -15.22
N THR A 139 0.21 19.91 -15.83
CA THR A 139 0.53 19.82 -17.26
C THR A 139 -0.70 19.52 -18.10
N ASP A 140 -0.63 19.78 -19.40
CA ASP A 140 -1.64 19.31 -20.37
C ASP A 140 -1.22 17.96 -20.99
N SER A 141 -0.48 17.14 -20.22
CA SER A 141 0.22 15.91 -20.63
C SER A 141 1.52 16.12 -21.42
N ASP A 142 2.13 17.31 -21.28
CA ASP A 142 3.36 17.74 -21.92
C ASP A 142 4.56 17.81 -20.95
N PHE A 143 4.58 16.96 -19.92
CA PHE A 143 5.64 16.99 -18.91
C PHE A 143 7.02 16.74 -19.51
N PHE A 144 7.99 17.56 -19.10
CA PHE A 144 9.31 17.63 -19.71
C PHE A 144 10.22 16.43 -19.37
N TYR A 145 9.96 15.70 -18.28
CA TYR A 145 10.60 14.41 -18.02
C TYR A 145 9.68 13.28 -18.49
N LYS A 146 10.03 12.64 -19.61
CA LYS A 146 9.18 11.61 -20.23
C LYS A 146 9.36 10.23 -19.59
N ASP A 147 10.55 9.95 -19.10
CA ASP A 147 10.86 8.69 -18.43
C ASP A 147 10.41 8.76 -16.97
N ASN A 148 9.92 7.62 -16.43
CA ASN A 148 9.51 7.49 -15.03
C ASN A 148 8.48 8.54 -14.54
N TYR A 149 7.58 8.94 -15.45
CA TYR A 149 6.50 9.89 -15.16
C TYR A 149 5.12 9.22 -15.13
N LEU A 150 4.27 9.66 -14.20
CA LEU A 150 2.86 9.29 -14.09
C LEU A 150 2.03 10.49 -13.68
N LYS A 151 0.98 10.78 -14.46
CA LYS A 151 -0.07 11.73 -14.10
C LYS A 151 -1.30 10.99 -13.61
N ILE A 152 -1.87 11.40 -12.48
CA ILE A 152 -3.11 10.84 -11.93
C ILE A 152 -4.10 11.97 -11.61
N ASN A 153 -5.29 11.90 -12.20
CA ASN A 153 -6.44 12.65 -11.71
C ASN A 153 -7.03 11.93 -10.50
N ASN A 154 -6.80 12.48 -9.31
CA ASN A 154 -7.27 11.88 -8.07
C ASN A 154 -8.44 12.65 -7.44
N THR A 155 -9.25 13.33 -8.25
CA THR A 155 -10.44 14.07 -7.77
C THR A 155 -11.36 13.14 -6.96
N ASN A 156 -11.68 11.96 -7.51
CA ASN A 156 -12.62 11.02 -6.88
C ASN A 156 -11.93 9.74 -6.38
N LEU A 157 -10.60 9.73 -6.29
CA LEU A 157 -9.83 8.56 -5.87
C LEU A 157 -9.37 8.67 -4.42
N PRO A 158 -9.61 7.63 -3.59
CA PRO A 158 -8.98 7.49 -2.29
C PRO A 158 -7.45 7.56 -2.37
N ALA A 159 -6.83 8.01 -1.27
CA ALA A 159 -5.38 8.19 -1.23
C ALA A 159 -4.61 6.85 -1.32
N ASP A 160 -5.18 5.77 -0.80
CA ASP A 160 -4.59 4.42 -0.83
C ASP A 160 -4.69 3.79 -2.22
N GLU A 161 -5.81 4.00 -2.91
CA GLU A 161 -5.96 3.60 -4.32
C GLU A 161 -4.99 4.38 -5.22
N THR A 162 -4.91 5.70 -5.05
CA THR A 162 -3.95 6.55 -5.78
C THR A 162 -2.51 6.08 -5.56
N ALA A 163 -2.15 5.74 -4.31
CA ALA A 163 -0.82 5.22 -4.00
C ALA A 163 -0.56 3.83 -4.61
N GLY A 164 -1.58 2.96 -4.65
CA GLY A 164 -1.53 1.67 -5.34
C GLY A 164 -1.20 1.83 -6.82
N MET A 165 -1.90 2.74 -7.52
CA MET A 165 -1.64 3.03 -8.94
C MET A 165 -0.19 3.44 -9.21
N ILE A 166 0.41 4.23 -8.31
CA ILE A 166 1.82 4.63 -8.41
C ILE A 166 2.74 3.41 -8.29
N VAL A 167 2.48 2.54 -7.32
CA VAL A 167 3.26 1.31 -7.09
C VAL A 167 3.13 0.36 -8.28
N ASP A 168 1.93 0.15 -8.80
CA ASP A 168 1.67 -0.72 -9.95
C ASP A 168 2.37 -0.21 -11.21
N ARG A 169 2.40 1.12 -11.40
CA ARG A 169 3.03 1.74 -12.56
C ARG A 169 4.56 1.62 -12.56
N PHE A 170 5.19 1.75 -11.40
CA PHE A 170 6.65 1.85 -11.30
C PHE A 170 7.34 0.62 -10.72
N GLY A 171 6.60 -0.32 -10.12
CA GLY A 171 7.16 -1.58 -9.62
C GLY A 171 8.22 -1.38 -8.52
N PHE A 172 8.00 -0.44 -7.59
CA PHE A 172 9.02 -0.07 -6.62
C PHE A 172 9.52 -1.25 -5.76
N PRO A 173 10.85 -1.35 -5.52
CA PRO A 173 11.42 -2.29 -4.55
C PRO A 173 10.78 -2.09 -3.17
N GLY A 174 10.39 -3.18 -2.52
CA GLY A 174 9.73 -3.12 -1.21
C GLY A 174 8.24 -2.81 -1.23
N SER A 175 7.63 -2.78 -2.42
CA SER A 175 6.19 -2.87 -2.60
C SER A 175 5.65 -4.15 -1.96
N LEU A 176 4.61 -3.97 -1.14
CA LEU A 176 3.85 -5.08 -0.60
C LEU A 176 2.96 -5.65 -1.71
N THR A 177 3.28 -6.84 -2.20
CA THR A 177 2.62 -7.43 -3.38
C THR A 177 2.06 -8.81 -3.07
N LEU A 178 0.98 -9.16 -3.76
CA LEU A 178 0.42 -10.51 -3.74
C LEU A 178 0.81 -11.21 -5.04
N ILE A 179 1.75 -12.14 -4.96
CA ILE A 179 2.32 -12.84 -6.12
C ILE A 179 1.83 -14.29 -6.21
N GLU A 180 1.86 -14.85 -7.42
CA GLU A 180 1.81 -16.30 -7.58
C GLU A 180 3.10 -16.93 -7.03
N PHE A 181 3.01 -18.19 -6.60
CA PHE A 181 4.17 -18.93 -6.14
C PHE A 181 5.15 -19.19 -7.29
N THR A 182 6.44 -19.17 -6.97
CA THR A 182 7.54 -19.41 -7.90
C THR A 182 8.67 -20.14 -7.16
N THR A 183 9.52 -20.83 -7.91
CA THR A 183 10.72 -21.51 -7.40
C THR A 183 11.71 -20.54 -6.76
N ASP A 184 11.69 -19.26 -7.13
CA ASP A 184 12.67 -18.26 -6.68
C ASP A 184 12.63 -17.99 -5.15
N PHE A 185 11.57 -18.41 -4.46
CA PHE A 185 11.37 -18.17 -3.04
C PHE A 185 11.53 -19.42 -2.17
N GLU A 186 12.17 -20.48 -2.66
CA GLU A 186 12.36 -21.72 -1.91
C GLU A 186 12.96 -21.49 -0.51
N ALA A 187 14.11 -20.80 -0.44
CA ALA A 187 14.77 -20.51 0.83
C ALA A 187 13.87 -19.71 1.80
N GLU A 188 13.21 -18.65 1.31
CA GLU A 188 12.31 -17.82 2.10
C GLU A 188 11.05 -18.56 2.56
N PHE A 189 10.54 -19.47 1.74
CA PHE A 189 9.43 -20.34 2.12
C PHE A 189 9.83 -21.25 3.28
N HIS A 190 11.00 -21.90 3.20
CA HIS A 190 11.49 -22.74 4.29
C HIS A 190 11.71 -21.95 5.58
N GLU A 191 12.30 -20.75 5.50
CA GLU A 191 12.41 -19.87 6.68
C GLU A 191 11.06 -19.52 7.30
N MET A 192 10.05 -19.21 6.46
CA MET A 192 8.71 -18.94 6.95
C MET A 192 8.12 -20.17 7.65
N VAL A 193 8.28 -21.37 7.06
CA VAL A 193 7.79 -22.63 7.65
C VAL A 193 8.44 -22.92 9.00
N GLU A 194 9.76 -22.75 9.12
CA GLU A 194 10.46 -22.89 10.40
C GLU A 194 9.93 -21.92 11.46
N GLU A 195 9.61 -20.69 11.07
CA GLU A 195 9.06 -19.71 12.00
C GLU A 195 7.66 -20.09 12.49
N PHE A 196 6.81 -20.62 11.61
CA PHE A 196 5.51 -21.19 12.00
C PHE A 196 5.70 -22.35 12.98
N ARG A 197 6.61 -23.28 12.69
CA ARG A 197 6.93 -24.40 13.58
C ARG A 197 7.43 -23.92 14.94
N ALA A 198 8.38 -22.98 14.98
CA ALA A 198 8.93 -22.41 16.21
C ALA A 198 7.87 -21.68 17.05
N ALA A 199 6.84 -21.12 16.41
CA ALA A 199 5.70 -20.52 17.08
C ALA A 199 4.64 -21.55 17.56
N GLY A 200 4.87 -22.85 17.39
CA GLY A 200 3.93 -23.92 17.74
C GLY A 200 2.77 -24.08 16.76
N ASP A 201 2.90 -23.51 15.56
CA ASP A 201 1.85 -23.45 14.55
C ASP A 201 2.17 -24.40 13.38
N LEU A 202 1.67 -25.64 13.47
CA LEU A 202 2.06 -26.75 12.59
C LEU A 202 1.35 -26.75 11.21
N ARG A 203 0.85 -25.59 10.74
CA ARG A 203 0.02 -25.51 9.52
C ARG A 203 0.74 -25.86 8.22
N TYR A 204 2.07 -25.92 8.25
CA TYR A 204 2.92 -26.32 7.15
C TYR A 204 3.51 -27.72 7.36
N GLU A 205 3.11 -28.46 8.39
CA GLU A 205 3.62 -29.81 8.65
C GLU A 205 2.82 -30.93 7.94
N PRO A 206 3.51 -31.95 7.38
CA PRO A 206 4.97 -31.99 7.20
C PRO A 206 5.43 -30.93 6.20
N ALA A 207 6.54 -30.26 6.51
CA ALA A 207 7.16 -29.31 5.58
C ALA A 207 7.48 -30.00 4.25
N PRO A 208 7.20 -29.37 3.10
CA PRO A 208 7.51 -29.98 1.82
C PRO A 208 9.03 -30.11 1.68
N GLU A 209 9.53 -31.35 1.58
CA GLU A 209 10.95 -31.64 1.36
C GLU A 209 11.35 -31.41 -0.10
N ASP A 210 10.44 -31.71 -1.04
CA ASP A 210 10.59 -31.44 -2.48
C ASP A 210 9.76 -30.19 -2.83
N PHE A 211 10.43 -29.04 -2.87
CA PHE A 211 9.79 -27.76 -3.12
C PHE A 211 9.18 -27.64 -4.53
N PRO A 212 9.88 -28.04 -5.62
CA PRO A 212 9.27 -28.12 -6.95
C PRO A 212 7.99 -28.97 -7.01
N ALA A 213 7.99 -30.17 -6.42
CA ALA A 213 6.81 -31.03 -6.38
C ALA A 213 5.66 -30.40 -5.57
N TYR A 214 5.98 -29.66 -4.51
CA TYR A 214 5.00 -28.88 -3.76
C TYR A 214 4.39 -27.76 -4.61
N LEU A 215 5.18 -27.02 -5.38
CA LEU A 215 4.65 -26.00 -6.29
C LEU A 215 3.80 -26.61 -7.40
N GLU A 216 4.17 -27.80 -7.91
CA GLU A 216 3.35 -28.54 -8.87
C GLU A 216 2.00 -28.95 -8.28
N LEU A 217 1.96 -29.37 -7.01
CA LEU A 217 0.71 -29.64 -6.30
C LEU A 217 -0.20 -28.39 -6.23
N LEU A 218 0.38 -27.22 -5.94
CA LEU A 218 -0.37 -25.96 -5.91
C LEU A 218 -0.89 -25.59 -7.31
N LEU A 219 -0.08 -25.79 -8.35
CA LEU A 219 -0.46 -25.53 -9.74
C LEU A 219 -1.59 -26.46 -10.21
N ASN A 220 -1.52 -27.75 -9.85
CA ASN A 220 -2.58 -28.71 -10.10
C ASN A 220 -3.87 -28.33 -9.38
N ALA A 221 -3.77 -27.80 -8.14
CA ALA A 221 -4.92 -27.29 -7.42
C ALA A 221 -5.56 -26.06 -8.08
N THR A 222 -4.77 -25.16 -8.67
CA THR A 222 -5.28 -24.04 -9.48
C THR A 222 -6.07 -24.55 -10.69
N ARG A 223 -5.62 -25.64 -11.32
CA ARG A 223 -6.22 -26.23 -12.54
C ARG A 223 -7.36 -27.21 -12.25
N GLY A 224 -7.60 -27.56 -10.99
CA GLY A 224 -8.58 -28.59 -10.63
C GLY A 224 -8.15 -30.03 -10.95
N LEU A 225 -6.85 -30.28 -11.12
CA LEU A 225 -6.31 -31.58 -11.51
C LEU A 225 -5.96 -32.43 -10.29
N ASN A 226 -6.35 -33.71 -10.32
CA ASN A 226 -6.02 -34.71 -9.29
C ASN A 226 -6.33 -34.27 -7.85
N LEU A 227 -7.41 -33.51 -7.67
CA LEU A 227 -7.84 -33.04 -6.36
C LEU A 227 -8.42 -34.18 -5.53
N ARG A 228 -8.09 -34.20 -4.22
CA ARG A 228 -8.73 -35.12 -3.27
C ARG A 228 -10.22 -34.76 -3.10
N PRO A 229 -11.09 -35.72 -2.75
CA PRO A 229 -12.49 -35.43 -2.46
C PRO A 229 -12.65 -34.29 -1.44
N GLY A 230 -13.58 -33.37 -1.71
CA GLY A 230 -13.85 -32.20 -0.86
C GLY A 230 -12.89 -31.02 -1.07
N ILE A 231 -11.86 -31.15 -1.91
CA ILE A 231 -11.02 -30.03 -2.33
C ILE A 231 -11.53 -29.46 -3.64
N VAL A 232 -11.69 -28.14 -3.68
CA VAL A 232 -12.11 -27.39 -4.86
C VAL A 232 -10.90 -26.70 -5.51
N PRO A 233 -10.96 -26.38 -6.81
CA PRO A 233 -9.98 -25.52 -7.46
C PRO A 233 -9.73 -24.23 -6.69
N GLN A 234 -8.46 -23.88 -6.52
CA GLN A 234 -8.06 -22.71 -5.74
C GLN A 234 -6.70 -22.17 -6.17
N ASN A 235 -6.56 -20.85 -6.21
CA ASN A 235 -5.25 -20.20 -6.33
C ASN A 235 -4.58 -20.10 -4.96
N THR A 236 -3.27 -20.27 -4.92
CA THR A 236 -2.44 -19.92 -3.76
C THR A 236 -1.56 -18.74 -4.14
N PHE A 237 -1.47 -17.75 -3.25
CA PHE A 237 -0.65 -16.56 -3.42
C PHE A 237 0.25 -16.35 -2.21
N TRP A 238 1.37 -15.66 -2.40
CA TRP A 238 2.26 -15.19 -1.33
C TRP A 238 2.22 -13.68 -1.24
N LEU A 239 2.05 -13.17 -0.01
CA LEU A 239 2.23 -11.76 0.28
C LEU A 239 3.72 -11.52 0.50
N VAL A 240 4.35 -10.75 -0.37
CA VAL A 240 5.80 -10.54 -0.39
C VAL A 240 6.14 -9.06 -0.20
N ARG A 241 7.24 -8.80 0.51
CA ARG A 241 7.87 -7.49 0.58
C ARG A 241 9.39 -7.64 0.67
N ASN A 242 10.14 -6.96 -0.20
CA ASN A 242 11.61 -7.04 -0.25
C ASN A 242 12.14 -8.49 -0.33
N GLY A 243 11.53 -9.33 -1.16
CA GLY A 243 11.91 -10.75 -1.27
C GLY A 243 11.47 -11.64 -0.10
N ARG A 244 10.92 -11.07 0.98
CA ARG A 244 10.46 -11.83 2.14
C ARG A 244 9.00 -12.24 2.03
N ILE A 245 8.69 -13.51 2.27
CA ILE A 245 7.29 -13.96 2.40
C ILE A 245 6.75 -13.55 3.76
N LEU A 246 5.68 -12.77 3.76
CA LEU A 246 4.99 -12.25 4.95
C LEU A 246 3.71 -13.04 5.28
N GLY A 247 3.17 -13.78 4.32
CA GLY A 247 1.98 -14.58 4.50
C GLY A 247 1.54 -15.30 3.22
N ARG A 248 0.56 -16.16 3.36
CA ARG A 248 -0.03 -16.94 2.27
C ARG A 248 -1.53 -16.70 2.21
N SER A 249 -2.08 -16.60 1.02
CA SER A 249 -3.52 -16.56 0.76
C SER A 249 -3.94 -17.71 -0.14
N LYS A 250 -5.15 -18.22 0.07
CA LYS A 250 -5.83 -19.20 -0.77
C LYS A 250 -7.17 -18.62 -1.20
N LEU A 251 -7.44 -18.64 -2.50
CA LEU A 251 -8.69 -18.18 -3.11
C LEU A 251 -9.36 -19.33 -3.85
N ARG A 252 -10.47 -19.82 -3.30
CA ARG A 252 -11.31 -20.87 -3.90
C ARG A 252 -12.31 -20.23 -4.86
N HIS A 253 -12.53 -20.88 -6.00
CA HIS A 253 -13.39 -20.34 -7.07
C HIS A 253 -14.89 -20.59 -6.82
N TRP A 254 -15.21 -21.62 -6.04
CA TRP A 254 -16.56 -22.00 -5.63
C TRP A 254 -16.49 -22.80 -4.33
N LEU A 255 -17.62 -23.02 -3.67
CA LEU A 255 -17.72 -23.72 -2.39
C LEU A 255 -18.58 -24.97 -2.48
N THR A 256 -18.17 -26.03 -1.79
CA THR A 256 -19.04 -27.15 -1.43
C THR A 256 -19.90 -26.77 -0.22
N PRO A 257 -20.98 -27.51 0.11
CA PRO A 257 -21.76 -27.25 1.32
C PRO A 257 -20.92 -27.20 2.60
N GLU A 258 -19.88 -28.04 2.71
CA GLU A 258 -18.97 -28.04 3.85
C GLU A 258 -18.13 -26.77 3.91
N LEU A 259 -17.69 -26.24 2.76
CA LEU A 259 -16.92 -24.99 2.69
C LEU A 259 -17.81 -23.74 2.88
N GLU A 260 -19.08 -23.82 2.49
CA GLU A 260 -20.09 -22.80 2.81
C GLU A 260 -20.40 -22.78 4.31
N HIS A 261 -20.39 -23.94 4.97
CA HIS A 261 -20.52 -24.03 6.42
C HIS A 261 -19.27 -23.51 7.15
N GLU A 262 -18.09 -24.03 6.80
CA GLU A 262 -16.81 -23.71 7.44
C GLU A 262 -15.67 -23.73 6.41
N GLY A 263 -15.00 -22.59 6.21
CA GLY A 263 -13.78 -22.46 5.39
C GLY A 263 -13.82 -21.33 4.36
N GLY A 264 -15.00 -21.05 3.79
CA GLY A 264 -15.23 -19.93 2.87
C GLY A 264 -14.41 -19.95 1.58
N HIS A 265 -14.47 -18.84 0.84
CA HIS A 265 -13.71 -18.65 -0.41
C HIS A 265 -12.25 -18.32 -0.13
N ILE A 266 -11.99 -17.51 0.89
CA ILE A 266 -10.66 -16.99 1.17
C ILE A 266 -10.17 -17.50 2.52
N GLY A 267 -9.00 -18.14 2.52
CA GLY A 267 -8.24 -18.46 3.73
C GLY A 267 -6.84 -17.88 3.63
N TYR A 268 -6.35 -17.25 4.69
CA TYR A 268 -5.01 -16.67 4.69
C TYR A 268 -4.30 -16.85 6.02
N ASP A 269 -2.98 -16.70 5.99
CA ASP A 269 -2.11 -16.75 7.14
C ASP A 269 -0.99 -15.71 7.04
N ILE A 270 -0.63 -15.15 8.19
CA ILE A 270 0.46 -14.17 8.32
C ILE A 270 1.56 -14.79 9.17
N ARG A 271 2.79 -14.70 8.66
CA ARG A 271 4.04 -15.12 9.30
C ARG A 271 4.08 -14.60 10.75
N PRO A 272 4.37 -15.43 11.77
CA PRO A 272 4.24 -15.06 13.18
C PRO A 272 4.85 -13.70 13.58
N SER A 273 6.09 -13.44 13.18
CA SER A 273 6.86 -12.20 13.40
C SER A 273 6.28 -10.97 12.68
N GLU A 274 5.39 -11.19 11.71
CA GLU A 274 4.75 -10.15 10.89
C GLU A 274 3.30 -9.88 11.31
N ARG A 275 2.78 -10.60 12.31
CA ARG A 275 1.43 -10.38 12.85
C ARG A 275 1.32 -9.02 13.54
N ARG A 276 0.09 -8.49 13.59
CA ARG A 276 -0.24 -7.17 14.18
C ARG A 276 0.43 -5.96 13.52
N LYS A 277 1.04 -6.12 12.34
CA LYS A 277 1.59 -5.02 11.52
C LYS A 277 0.66 -4.53 10.39
N GLY A 278 -0.60 -4.99 10.38
CA GLY A 278 -1.59 -4.64 9.35
C GLY A 278 -1.60 -5.55 8.12
N TYR A 279 -0.66 -6.49 7.99
CA TYR A 279 -0.57 -7.37 6.82
C TYR A 279 -1.78 -8.31 6.62
N GLY A 280 -2.51 -8.66 7.70
CA GLY A 280 -3.76 -9.40 7.58
C GLY A 280 -4.86 -8.62 6.84
N THR A 281 -4.96 -7.31 7.07
CA THR A 281 -5.86 -6.44 6.30
C THR A 281 -5.42 -6.37 4.84
N MET A 282 -4.12 -6.20 4.60
CA MET A 282 -3.59 -6.06 3.24
C MET A 282 -3.70 -7.33 2.41
N ILE A 283 -3.40 -8.51 2.98
CA ILE A 283 -3.50 -9.77 2.24
C ILE A 283 -4.95 -10.04 1.81
N LEU A 284 -5.92 -9.72 2.67
CA LEU A 284 -7.33 -9.87 2.32
C LEU A 284 -7.72 -8.87 1.22
N LYS A 285 -7.36 -7.58 1.36
CA LYS A 285 -7.62 -6.55 0.32
C LYS A 285 -7.11 -6.99 -1.06
N LEU A 286 -5.84 -7.37 -1.13
CA LEU A 286 -5.19 -7.80 -2.38
C LEU A 286 -5.79 -9.11 -2.92
N THR A 287 -6.22 -10.03 -2.04
CA THR A 287 -6.88 -11.26 -2.48
C THR A 287 -8.27 -10.98 -3.07
N LEU A 288 -9.00 -10.00 -2.53
CA LEU A 288 -10.29 -9.57 -3.08
C LEU A 288 -10.12 -8.92 -4.46
N GLU A 289 -9.03 -8.18 -4.69
CA GLU A 289 -8.68 -7.68 -6.03
C GLU A 289 -8.47 -8.83 -7.02
N LYS A 290 -7.71 -9.86 -6.64
CA LYS A 290 -7.57 -11.09 -7.46
C LYS A 290 -8.91 -11.79 -7.70
N ALA A 291 -9.83 -11.78 -6.74
CA ALA A 291 -11.16 -12.35 -6.92
C ALA A 291 -12.01 -11.56 -7.94
N ARG A 292 -11.87 -10.23 -7.99
CA ARG A 292 -12.50 -9.39 -9.03
C ARG A 292 -11.95 -9.68 -10.42
N ASP A 293 -10.64 -9.89 -10.55
CA ASP A 293 -10.01 -10.27 -11.82
C ASP A 293 -10.58 -11.59 -12.36
N LEU A 294 -10.95 -12.51 -11.46
CA LEU A 294 -11.64 -13.77 -11.78
C LEU A 294 -13.16 -13.62 -11.98
N ARG A 295 -13.68 -12.39 -11.98
CA ARG A 295 -15.11 -12.05 -12.15
C ARG A 295 -16.03 -12.67 -11.10
N LEU A 296 -15.51 -12.97 -9.92
CA LEU A 296 -16.32 -13.37 -8.78
C LEU A 296 -17.01 -12.13 -8.20
N ARG A 297 -18.21 -12.30 -7.64
CA ARG A 297 -19.06 -11.17 -7.20
C ARG A 297 -19.20 -11.03 -5.69
N ARG A 298 -19.06 -12.14 -4.96
CA ARG A 298 -19.18 -12.15 -3.50
C ARG A 298 -18.30 -13.23 -2.88
N MET A 299 -17.67 -12.90 -1.76
CA MET A 299 -16.76 -13.78 -1.04
C MET A 299 -17.29 -14.08 0.36
N LEU A 300 -17.38 -15.37 0.68
CA LEU A 300 -17.61 -15.86 2.04
C LEU A 300 -16.28 -16.01 2.77
N LEU A 301 -16.18 -15.50 3.98
CA LEU A 301 -15.12 -15.80 4.92
C LEU A 301 -15.72 -16.31 6.23
N THR A 302 -15.01 -17.23 6.87
CA THR A 302 -15.39 -17.77 8.18
C THR A 302 -14.22 -17.66 9.14
N CYS A 303 -14.47 -17.31 10.40
CA CYS A 303 -13.47 -17.37 11.45
C CYS A 303 -14.10 -17.82 12.77
N ASP A 304 -13.30 -18.37 13.69
CA ASP A 304 -13.76 -18.59 15.07
C ASP A 304 -14.35 -17.29 15.63
N SER A 305 -15.52 -17.36 16.28
CA SER A 305 -16.21 -16.17 16.79
C SER A 305 -15.43 -15.44 17.88
N GLU A 306 -14.51 -16.15 18.56
CA GLU A 306 -13.59 -15.56 19.54
C GLU A 306 -12.36 -14.90 18.89
N ASN A 307 -12.14 -15.10 17.59
CA ASN A 307 -11.02 -14.53 16.85
C ASN A 307 -11.33 -13.09 16.39
N ILE A 308 -11.38 -12.18 17.38
CA ILE A 308 -11.65 -10.75 17.19
C ILE A 308 -10.71 -10.12 16.14
N GLY A 309 -9.46 -10.58 16.06
CA GLY A 309 -8.49 -10.11 15.08
C GLY A 309 -8.94 -10.36 13.65
N SER A 310 -9.42 -11.56 13.36
CA SER A 310 -9.92 -11.93 12.03
C SER A 310 -11.24 -11.23 11.70
N ALA A 311 -12.17 -11.16 12.66
CA ALA A 311 -13.43 -10.43 12.51
C ALA A 311 -13.20 -8.98 12.08
N ARG A 312 -12.34 -8.24 12.80
CA ARG A 312 -12.00 -6.85 12.47
C ARG A 312 -11.34 -6.69 11.10
N ILE A 313 -10.48 -7.64 10.71
CA ILE A 313 -9.85 -7.62 9.39
C ILE A 313 -10.89 -7.79 8.29
N ILE A 314 -11.83 -8.72 8.47
CA ILE A 314 -12.90 -9.02 7.51
C ILE A 314 -13.83 -7.81 7.39
N GLU A 315 -14.31 -7.26 8.50
CA GLU A 315 -15.18 -6.08 8.54
C GLU A 315 -14.51 -4.85 7.89
N LYS A 316 -13.22 -4.61 8.16
CA LYS A 316 -12.45 -3.52 7.55
C LYS A 316 -12.34 -3.65 6.02
N ASN A 317 -12.44 -4.87 5.49
CA ASN A 317 -12.45 -5.16 4.06
C ASN A 317 -13.88 -5.26 3.49
N GLY A 318 -14.89 -4.75 4.21
CA GLY A 318 -16.27 -4.68 3.73
C GLY A 318 -17.12 -5.91 4.09
N GLY A 319 -16.60 -6.82 4.91
CA GLY A 319 -17.34 -8.00 5.36
C GLY A 319 -18.51 -7.65 6.25
N LYS A 320 -19.67 -8.21 5.93
CA LYS A 320 -20.89 -8.11 6.72
C LYS A 320 -21.16 -9.46 7.37
N LEU A 321 -21.30 -9.46 8.69
CA LEU A 321 -21.69 -10.65 9.44
C LEU A 321 -23.04 -11.14 8.91
N SER A 322 -23.09 -12.39 8.49
CA SER A 322 -24.29 -13.02 7.93
C SER A 322 -24.90 -14.09 8.82
N GLY A 323 -24.13 -14.60 9.78
CA GLY A 323 -24.59 -15.60 10.74
C GLY A 323 -23.45 -16.26 11.48
N ASP A 324 -23.81 -17.20 12.35
CA ASP A 324 -22.88 -18.05 13.09
C ASP A 324 -23.21 -19.52 12.84
N ALA A 325 -22.20 -20.38 12.94
CA ALA A 325 -22.31 -21.82 12.82
C ALA A 325 -21.43 -22.51 13.87
N VAL A 326 -21.60 -23.82 14.06
CA VAL A 326 -20.70 -24.62 14.90
C VAL A 326 -19.72 -25.35 14.00
N SER A 327 -18.42 -25.15 14.22
CA SER A 327 -17.34 -25.83 13.50
C SER A 327 -17.49 -27.35 13.64
N ASN A 328 -17.58 -28.04 12.50
CA ASN A 328 -17.64 -29.51 12.49
C ASN A 328 -16.28 -30.13 12.89
N ARG A 329 -15.21 -29.33 12.88
CA ARG A 329 -13.84 -29.76 13.19
C ARG A 329 -13.49 -29.56 14.66
N SER A 330 -13.85 -28.41 15.23
CA SER A 330 -13.44 -28.01 16.57
C SER A 330 -14.58 -27.96 17.58
N GLY A 331 -15.84 -28.01 17.14
CA GLY A 331 -17.02 -27.80 17.97
C GLY A 331 -17.20 -26.35 18.45
N LYS A 332 -16.32 -25.43 18.05
CA LYS A 332 -16.39 -24.02 18.43
C LYS A 332 -17.39 -23.26 17.57
N LEU A 333 -17.88 -22.14 18.11
CA LEU A 333 -18.67 -21.19 17.33
C LEU A 333 -17.78 -20.49 16.30
N ILE A 334 -18.25 -20.43 15.07
CA ILE A 334 -17.63 -19.72 13.95
C ILE A 334 -18.60 -18.68 13.42
N SER A 335 -18.08 -17.51 13.08
CA SER A 335 -18.83 -16.42 12.47
C SER A 335 -18.58 -16.39 10.96
N GLN A 336 -19.65 -16.14 10.20
CA GLN A 336 -19.66 -16.14 8.75
C GLN A 336 -19.89 -14.72 8.22
N TYR A 337 -19.09 -14.31 7.24
CA TYR A 337 -19.11 -12.96 6.68
C TYR A 337 -19.17 -13.01 5.16
N TRP A 338 -20.07 -12.22 4.57
CA TRP A 338 -20.09 -11.98 3.13
C TRP A 338 -19.48 -10.62 2.80
N ILE A 339 -18.60 -10.60 1.79
CA ILE A 339 -18.05 -9.40 1.15
C ILE A 339 -18.58 -9.35 -0.28
N GLU A 340 -19.29 -8.29 -0.66
CA GLU A 340 -19.61 -8.00 -2.06
C GLU A 340 -18.41 -7.28 -2.69
N ILE A 341 -17.96 -7.72 -3.87
CA ILE A 341 -16.72 -7.23 -4.52
C ILE A 341 -16.92 -6.71 -5.92
#